data_AF-A0A5C3MST6-F1
#
_entry.id   AF-A0A5C3MST6-F1
#
_cell.length_a   1.000
_cell.length_b   1.000
_cell.length_c   1.000
_cell.angle_alpha   90.00
_cell.angle_beta   90.00
_cell.angle_gamma   90.00
#
_symmetry.space_group_name_H-M   'P 1'
#
loop_
_entity.id
_entity.type
_entity.pdbx_description
1 polymer ?
#
loop_
_entity_poly.entity_id
_entity_poly.type
_entity_poly.pdbx_seq_one_letter_code
_entity_poly.pdbx_strand_id
1 'polypeptide(L)'
;MLVPRNQFSSSLRRVSGRARHYSSSHATIPYHSKVRVYPFRISPEDAVRNMSLAAAIPFVGHFLRSLLARWLPGFWFQPIQPVQLQALYLPAWLIDTELTGTAWIGAEHEDEERRSVVAIATNSYMPGHSLEPISRICLNNPQLYEAKIIPWSPELETQYGLQTLCLPFTMSPFGLHDLLRSLSYRDAAINANFRLDPKSIETTLLAAYPVLIPVYLARYEYKVGDETFNLTVLQEAYHRQGRVISENSSVIFAKALSNQGVDVPSFAKDFMDRELLVWRAKAVPFACFEFLYASGAFSRPQNKPQLVEDINEWINTMADAPGSFQRLARREEMQRVDMDDLRVRTYDEEEVAANRIWMALGVTERNLQSMIARWKKTGGMSLNIDISTGLGKRDETKPDNEASEPEARSSSETKVGPISITKYSQEDSVKNFERHLVQVKAEREEKKPEWLKNLHAKNKKECSDR
;
A
#
# COMPACT_ATOMS: atom_id res chain seq x y z
N MET A 1 -17.99 -10.70 -7.91
CA MET A 1 -19.37 -10.22 -7.59
C MET A 1 -19.56 -8.86 -8.28
N LEU A 2 -19.92 -8.83 -9.57
CA LEU A 2 -20.11 -7.58 -10.32
C LEU A 2 -21.51 -7.02 -10.02
N VAL A 3 -21.58 -5.88 -9.34
CA VAL A 3 -22.83 -5.20 -8.97
C VAL A 3 -23.25 -4.26 -10.10
N PRO A 4 -24.52 -4.24 -10.52
CA PRO A 4 -25.04 -3.24 -11.46
C PRO A 4 -24.89 -1.82 -10.91
N ARG A 5 -24.37 -0.90 -11.75
CA ARG A 5 -23.93 0.47 -11.40
C ARG A 5 -25.01 1.46 -10.94
N ASN A 6 -26.30 1.11 -10.85
CA ASN A 6 -27.40 2.11 -10.84
C ASN A 6 -28.27 2.22 -9.55
N GLN A 7 -27.74 2.02 -8.34
CA GLN A 7 -28.52 2.19 -7.09
C GLN A 7 -27.81 3.01 -5.97
N PHE A 8 -27.18 4.13 -6.27
CA PHE A 8 -26.17 4.72 -5.36
C PHE A 8 -26.49 6.04 -4.63
N SER A 9 -27.68 6.65 -4.71
CA SER A 9 -27.87 8.01 -4.14
C SER A 9 -28.54 8.10 -2.75
N SER A 10 -28.60 7.04 -1.93
CA SER A 10 -29.36 7.06 -0.67
C SER A 10 -28.61 6.64 0.62
N SER A 11 -27.29 6.45 0.58
CA SER A 11 -26.54 5.77 1.66
C SER A 11 -26.34 6.58 2.95
N LEU A 12 -26.49 7.92 2.95
CA LEU A 12 -26.42 8.73 4.17
C LEU A 12 -27.76 9.29 4.67
N ARG A 13 -28.82 9.29 3.85
CA ARG A 13 -30.17 9.75 4.27
C ARG A 13 -30.99 8.68 5.01
N ARG A 14 -30.55 7.41 5.04
CA ARG A 14 -31.32 6.29 5.62
C ARG A 14 -30.53 5.34 6.52
N VAL A 15 -29.43 5.78 7.13
CA VAL A 15 -28.92 5.11 8.35
C VAL A 15 -29.61 5.73 9.57
N SER A 16 -30.94 5.55 9.65
CA SER A 16 -31.69 5.71 10.91
C SER A 16 -31.54 4.48 11.82
N GLY A 17 -30.65 3.54 11.46
CA GLY A 17 -30.22 2.46 12.35
C GLY A 17 -29.20 3.02 13.33
N ARG A 18 -29.64 3.29 14.58
CA ARG A 18 -28.83 3.54 15.78
C ARG A 18 -27.32 3.65 15.48
N ALA A 19 -26.89 4.81 14.98
CA ALA A 19 -25.50 5.19 15.14
C ALA A 19 -25.32 5.25 16.65
N ARG A 20 -24.73 4.21 17.24
CA ARG A 20 -24.40 4.20 18.66
C ARG A 20 -23.57 5.46 18.85
N HIS A 21 -24.17 6.46 19.47
CA HIS A 21 -23.41 7.54 20.03
C HIS A 21 -22.43 6.83 20.96
N TYR A 22 -21.16 6.83 20.57
CA TYR A 22 -20.08 6.54 21.50
C TYR A 22 -20.13 7.69 22.51
N SER A 23 -21.08 7.62 23.45
CA SER A 23 -21.20 8.58 24.53
C SER A 23 -19.90 8.48 25.30
N SER A 24 -19.24 9.62 25.43
CA SER A 24 -17.89 9.84 25.93
C SER A 24 -17.69 9.54 27.43
N SER A 25 -18.37 8.54 27.98
CA SER A 25 -18.37 8.20 29.40
C SER A 25 -17.71 6.86 29.72
N HIS A 26 -17.35 6.06 28.71
CA HIS A 26 -16.45 4.93 28.94
C HIS A 26 -15.02 5.41 28.74
N ALA A 27 -14.21 5.30 29.80
CA ALA A 27 -12.75 5.47 29.72
C ALA A 27 -12.25 4.73 28.49
N THR A 28 -11.71 5.48 27.53
CA THR A 28 -11.13 4.93 26.30
C THR A 28 -10.12 3.87 26.72
N ILE A 29 -10.32 2.64 26.26
CA ILE A 29 -9.35 1.58 26.48
C ILE A 29 -8.03 2.10 25.89
N PRO A 30 -6.95 2.19 26.67
CA PRO A 30 -5.70 2.73 26.18
C PRO A 30 -5.23 1.90 24.98
N TYR A 31 -4.71 2.57 23.95
CA TYR A 31 -4.16 1.85 22.81
C TYR A 31 -2.98 0.99 23.23
N HIS A 32 -2.82 -0.14 22.53
CA HIS A 32 -1.70 -1.05 22.75
C HIS A 32 -0.35 -0.34 22.53
N SER A 33 0.69 -0.74 23.27
CA SER A 33 2.03 -0.12 23.20
C SER A 33 2.71 -0.21 21.82
N LYS A 34 2.23 -1.13 20.97
CA LYS A 34 2.68 -1.27 19.58
C LYS A 34 2.11 -0.21 18.64
N VAL A 35 1.03 0.47 19.02
CA VAL A 35 0.41 1.52 18.20
C VAL A 35 1.35 2.72 18.11
N ARG A 36 1.56 3.20 16.89
CA ARG A 36 2.33 4.40 16.60
C ARG A 36 1.42 5.48 16.05
N VAL A 37 1.76 6.74 16.29
CA VAL A 37 0.94 7.88 15.93
C VAL A 37 1.73 8.87 15.10
N TYR A 38 1.10 9.34 14.03
CA TYR A 38 1.56 10.52 13.31
C TYR A 38 1.00 11.76 14.01
N PRO A 39 1.81 12.70 14.50
CA PRO A 39 1.30 13.87 15.19
C PRO A 39 0.61 14.85 14.22
N PHE A 40 -0.36 15.63 14.72
CA PHE A 40 -0.90 16.76 13.96
C PHE A 40 0.22 17.80 13.67
N ARG A 41 0.28 18.26 12.43
CA ARG A 41 1.24 19.26 11.92
C ARG A 41 0.57 20.52 11.38
N ILE A 42 -0.76 20.59 11.45
CA ILE A 42 -1.59 21.69 10.98
C ILE A 42 -2.46 22.15 12.14
N SER A 43 -2.59 23.45 12.35
CA SER A 43 -3.55 23.98 13.33
C SER A 43 -4.99 23.89 12.80
N PRO A 44 -6.01 23.97 13.66
CA PRO A 44 -7.41 24.00 13.24
C PRO A 44 -7.72 25.14 12.25
N GLU A 45 -7.15 26.32 12.46
CA GLU A 45 -7.37 27.51 11.62
C GLU A 45 -6.78 27.33 10.22
N ASP A 46 -5.58 26.75 10.16
CA ASP A 46 -4.92 26.41 8.90
C ASP A 46 -5.68 25.30 8.17
N ALA A 47 -6.25 24.34 8.91
CA ALA A 47 -7.07 23.29 8.33
C ALA A 47 -8.35 23.86 7.70
N VAL A 48 -9.08 24.73 8.42
CA VAL A 48 -10.24 25.46 7.89
C VAL A 48 -9.87 26.23 6.63
N ARG A 49 -8.76 26.97 6.64
CA ARG A 49 -8.29 27.72 5.48
C ARG A 49 -8.00 26.80 4.28
N ASN A 50 -7.33 25.68 4.51
CA ASN A 50 -6.98 24.73 3.47
C ASN A 50 -8.21 24.03 2.86
N MET A 51 -9.16 23.62 3.70
CA MET A 51 -10.41 22.97 3.30
C MET A 51 -11.39 23.92 2.64
N SER A 52 -11.36 25.22 2.98
CA SER A 52 -12.27 26.21 2.43
C SER A 52 -12.25 26.29 0.90
N LEU A 53 -11.12 25.97 0.27
CA LEU A 53 -11.02 25.90 -1.18
C LEU A 53 -11.94 24.81 -1.73
N ALA A 54 -11.80 23.58 -1.24
CA ALA A 54 -12.66 22.46 -1.61
C ALA A 54 -14.14 22.76 -1.33
N ALA A 55 -14.39 23.43 -0.20
CA ALA A 55 -15.71 23.86 0.20
C ALA A 55 -16.33 24.92 -0.74
N ALA A 56 -15.50 25.74 -1.39
CA ALA A 56 -15.98 26.86 -2.18
C ALA A 56 -16.30 26.54 -3.65
N ILE A 57 -15.91 25.37 -4.19
CA ILE A 57 -16.12 25.01 -5.61
C ILE A 57 -17.57 25.16 -6.07
N PRO A 58 -18.59 24.76 -5.28
CA PRO A 58 -19.97 24.90 -5.74
C PRO A 58 -20.41 26.36 -5.98
N PHE A 59 -19.60 27.36 -5.57
CA PHE A 59 -19.93 28.77 -5.67
C PHE A 59 -18.72 29.61 -6.12
N VAL A 60 -18.66 29.93 -7.42
CA VAL A 60 -17.56 30.69 -8.05
C VAL A 60 -17.20 31.98 -7.29
N GLY A 61 -18.19 32.72 -6.77
CA GLY A 61 -17.95 33.92 -5.97
C GLY A 61 -17.24 33.66 -4.63
N HIS A 62 -17.61 32.57 -3.94
CA HIS A 62 -16.96 32.17 -2.70
C HIS A 62 -15.59 31.53 -2.95
N PHE A 63 -15.37 30.95 -4.14
CA PHE A 63 -14.08 30.40 -4.53
C PHE A 63 -12.99 31.48 -4.58
N LEU A 64 -13.27 32.62 -5.22
CA LEU A 64 -12.32 33.75 -5.25
C LEU A 64 -11.99 34.26 -3.85
N ARG A 65 -13.00 34.44 -2.98
CA ARG A 65 -12.79 34.87 -1.60
C ARG A 65 -11.93 33.87 -0.81
N SER A 66 -12.19 32.57 -0.95
CA SER A 66 -11.41 31.52 -0.27
C SER A 66 -9.99 31.42 -0.82
N LEU A 67 -9.81 31.63 -2.12
CA LEU A 67 -8.51 31.71 -2.77
C LEU A 67 -7.70 32.89 -2.23
N LEU A 68 -8.30 34.08 -2.15
CA LEU A 68 -7.66 35.26 -1.59
C LEU A 68 -7.33 35.10 -0.10
N ALA A 69 -8.25 34.52 0.69
CA ALA A 69 -8.00 34.20 2.10
C ALA A 69 -6.80 33.27 2.30
N ARG A 70 -6.52 32.38 1.34
CA ARG A 70 -5.35 31.51 1.37
C ARG A 70 -4.04 32.24 1.05
N TRP A 71 -4.03 33.09 0.03
CA TRP A 71 -2.81 33.74 -0.46
C TRP A 71 -2.45 35.03 0.28
N LEU A 72 -3.43 35.72 0.87
CA LEU A 72 -3.26 37.01 1.53
C LEU A 72 -3.82 36.96 2.97
N PRO A 73 -3.25 36.13 3.86
CA PRO A 73 -3.68 36.09 5.25
C PRO A 73 -3.43 37.46 5.92
N GLY A 74 -4.52 38.11 6.34
CA GLY A 74 -4.49 39.45 6.96
C GLY A 74 -5.33 40.51 6.24
N PHE A 75 -5.71 40.28 4.97
CA PHE A 75 -6.50 41.24 4.18
C PHE A 75 -8.03 41.14 4.37
N TRP A 76 -8.52 40.87 5.58
CA TRP A 76 -9.96 40.74 5.92
C TRP A 76 -10.75 39.66 5.15
N PHE A 77 -10.12 38.90 4.25
CA PHE A 77 -10.74 37.77 3.57
C PHE A 77 -10.91 36.60 4.54
N GLN A 78 -12.14 36.38 4.97
CA GLN A 78 -12.49 35.21 5.78
C GLN A 78 -12.78 34.00 4.87
N PRO A 79 -12.14 32.83 5.11
CA PRO A 79 -12.49 31.59 4.43
C PRO A 79 -13.92 31.17 4.82
N ILE A 80 -14.57 30.37 3.98
CA ILE A 80 -15.84 29.72 4.36
C ILE A 80 -15.59 28.92 5.64
N GLN A 81 -16.43 29.14 6.64
CA GLN A 81 -16.36 28.44 7.92
C GLN A 81 -17.21 27.17 7.87
N PRO A 82 -16.70 26.04 8.36
CA PRO A 82 -17.53 24.85 8.53
C PRO A 82 -18.51 25.03 9.68
N VAL A 83 -19.67 24.37 9.60
CA VAL A 83 -20.61 24.28 10.72
C VAL A 83 -20.08 23.38 11.84
N GLN A 84 -19.15 22.49 11.51
CA GLN A 84 -18.52 21.59 12.47
C GLN A 84 -17.10 21.25 12.00
N LEU A 85 -16.13 21.31 12.91
CA LEU A 85 -14.76 20.86 12.71
C LEU A 85 -14.42 19.85 13.83
N GLN A 86 -13.91 18.68 13.45
CA GLN A 86 -13.49 17.64 14.38
C GLN A 86 -12.07 17.21 14.05
N ALA A 87 -11.20 17.14 15.06
CA ALA A 87 -9.90 16.46 14.97
C ALA A 87 -10.10 14.97 15.22
N LEU A 88 -9.52 14.10 14.38
CA LEU A 88 -9.60 12.65 14.55
C LEU A 88 -8.27 11.96 14.35
N TYR A 89 -8.09 10.85 15.05
CA TYR A 89 -7.13 9.81 14.69
C TYR A 89 -7.85 8.62 14.06
N LEU A 90 -7.50 8.34 12.81
CA LEU A 90 -8.02 7.19 12.07
C LEU A 90 -7.05 6.00 12.21
N PRO A 91 -7.50 4.84 12.71
CA PRO A 91 -6.69 3.64 12.80
C PRO A 91 -6.47 3.07 11.41
N ALA A 92 -5.23 2.67 11.14
CA ALA A 92 -4.82 2.02 9.92
C ALA A 92 -3.74 0.98 10.19
N TRP A 93 -3.62 0.04 9.27
CA TRP A 93 -2.57 -0.94 9.20
C TRP A 93 -1.69 -0.61 8.00
N LEU A 94 -0.39 -0.46 8.24
CA LEU A 94 0.61 -0.63 7.20
C LEU A 94 1.01 -2.10 7.18
N ILE A 95 1.16 -2.68 6.00
CA ILE A 95 1.31 -4.12 5.82
C ILE A 95 2.50 -4.39 4.91
N ASP A 96 3.44 -5.16 5.44
CA ASP A 96 4.50 -5.78 4.67
C ASP A 96 4.16 -7.27 4.54
N THR A 97 4.13 -7.80 3.32
CA THR A 97 3.79 -9.20 3.09
C THR A 97 4.53 -9.84 1.92
N GLU A 98 4.92 -11.10 2.12
CA GLU A 98 5.40 -12.01 1.07
C GLU A 98 4.38 -13.13 0.90
N LEU A 99 3.78 -13.21 -0.28
CA LEU A 99 2.80 -14.21 -0.67
C LEU A 99 3.42 -15.16 -1.70
N THR A 100 3.15 -16.44 -1.55
CA THR A 100 3.49 -17.47 -2.54
C THR A 100 2.22 -18.13 -3.04
N GLY A 101 2.23 -18.65 -4.26
CA GLY A 101 1.10 -19.42 -4.78
C GLY A 101 1.29 -19.86 -6.22
N THR A 102 0.18 -20.20 -6.86
CA THR A 102 0.13 -20.51 -8.30
C THR A 102 -0.86 -19.60 -9.03
N ALA A 103 -0.55 -19.30 -10.28
CA ALA A 103 -1.38 -18.47 -11.14
C ALA A 103 -1.34 -18.96 -12.58
N TRP A 104 -2.42 -18.71 -13.32
CA TRP A 104 -2.48 -18.84 -14.76
C TRP A 104 -2.07 -17.52 -15.38
N ILE A 105 -1.01 -17.54 -16.18
CA ILE A 105 -0.46 -16.37 -16.86
C ILE A 105 -0.38 -16.69 -18.35
N GLY A 106 -1.26 -16.08 -19.14
CA GLY A 106 -1.24 -16.15 -20.60
C GLY A 106 -0.40 -15.02 -21.21
N ALA A 107 0.15 -15.25 -22.39
CA ALA A 107 0.53 -14.18 -23.30
C ALA A 107 -0.62 -13.94 -24.28
N GLU A 108 -0.67 -12.76 -24.92
CA GLU A 108 -1.63 -12.53 -26.00
C GLU A 108 -1.44 -13.62 -27.07
N HIS A 109 -2.49 -14.41 -27.32
CA HIS A 109 -2.53 -15.53 -28.27
C HIS A 109 -1.80 -16.83 -27.87
N GLU A 110 -1.38 -17.00 -26.61
CA GLU A 110 -0.83 -18.26 -26.10
C GLU A 110 -1.75 -18.90 -25.05
N ASP A 111 -1.67 -20.23 -24.92
CA ASP A 111 -2.39 -20.97 -23.88
C ASP A 111 -1.94 -20.51 -22.48
N GLU A 112 -2.88 -20.41 -21.54
CA GLU A 112 -2.60 -20.06 -20.15
C GLU A 112 -1.64 -21.09 -19.50
N GLU A 113 -0.41 -20.67 -19.16
CA GLU A 113 0.52 -21.52 -18.42
C GLU A 113 0.32 -21.35 -16.91
N ARG A 114 0.20 -22.47 -16.19
CA ARG A 114 0.19 -22.45 -14.72
C ARG A 114 1.61 -22.26 -14.19
N ARG A 115 1.84 -21.20 -13.43
CA ARG A 115 3.16 -20.79 -12.91
C ARG A 115 3.12 -20.63 -11.40
N SER A 116 4.23 -20.93 -10.74
CA SER A 116 4.41 -20.57 -9.33
C SER A 116 4.79 -19.10 -9.24
N VAL A 117 4.08 -18.37 -8.38
CA VAL A 117 4.25 -16.93 -8.18
C VAL A 117 4.69 -16.61 -6.76
N VAL A 118 5.54 -15.60 -6.63
CA VAL A 118 5.89 -14.94 -5.37
C VAL A 118 5.63 -13.47 -5.53
N ALA A 119 4.81 -12.90 -4.65
CA ALA A 119 4.43 -11.49 -4.67
C ALA A 119 4.88 -10.84 -3.36
N ILE A 120 5.49 -9.65 -3.46
CA ILE A 120 5.89 -8.86 -2.30
C ILE A 120 5.20 -7.52 -2.37
N ALA A 121 4.56 -7.18 -1.26
CA ALA A 121 4.03 -5.86 -1.03
C ALA A 121 4.65 -5.25 0.23
N THR A 122 5.04 -3.99 0.13
CA THR A 122 5.57 -3.20 1.23
C THR A 122 4.63 -2.03 1.45
N ASN A 123 4.51 -1.56 2.70
CA ASN A 123 3.68 -0.41 3.05
C ASN A 123 2.25 -0.47 2.49
N SER A 124 1.65 -1.64 2.28
CA SER A 124 0.26 -1.70 1.83
C SER A 124 -0.65 -1.19 2.95
N TYR A 125 -1.73 -0.51 2.57
CA TYR A 125 -2.62 0.17 3.51
C TYR A 125 -3.94 -0.54 3.64
N MET A 126 -4.38 -0.70 4.87
CA MET A 126 -5.73 -1.13 5.19
C MET A 126 -6.28 -0.28 6.33
N PRO A 127 -7.49 0.31 6.22
CA PRO A 127 -8.11 0.99 7.34
C PRO A 127 -8.38 -0.01 8.48
N GLY A 128 -8.12 0.42 9.72
CA GLY A 128 -8.47 -0.33 10.92
C GLY A 128 -9.95 -0.20 11.30
N HIS A 129 -10.78 0.37 10.43
CA HIS A 129 -12.20 0.63 10.63
C HIS A 129 -13.01 0.51 9.33
N SER A 130 -14.34 0.42 9.43
CA SER A 130 -15.27 0.25 8.30
C SER A 130 -16.28 1.40 8.14
N LEU A 131 -15.93 2.58 8.64
CA LEU A 131 -16.79 3.77 8.57
C LEU A 131 -16.74 4.38 7.18
N GLU A 132 -17.83 4.21 6.42
CA GLU A 132 -17.98 4.83 5.10
C GLU A 132 -18.33 6.32 5.21
N PRO A 133 -17.85 7.17 4.27
CA PRO A 133 -16.95 6.85 3.16
C PRO A 133 -15.45 6.79 3.55
N ILE A 134 -15.12 7.12 4.80
CA ILE A 134 -13.75 7.34 5.27
C ILE A 134 -12.86 6.10 5.09
N SER A 135 -13.38 4.90 5.32
CA SER A 135 -12.62 3.66 5.14
C SER A 135 -12.15 3.44 3.70
N ARG A 136 -12.78 4.07 2.69
CA ARG A 136 -12.34 4.01 1.29
C ARG A 136 -11.32 5.10 0.92
N ILE A 137 -10.92 5.92 1.88
CA ILE A 137 -9.85 6.88 1.67
C ILE A 137 -8.55 6.21 2.10
N CYS A 138 -7.71 5.85 1.13
CA CYS A 138 -6.35 5.43 1.43
C CYS A 138 -5.55 6.65 1.91
N LEU A 139 -4.97 6.60 3.11
CA LEU A 139 -4.18 7.69 3.71
C LEU A 139 -2.67 7.45 3.62
N ASN A 140 -2.25 6.47 2.82
CA ASN A 140 -0.88 6.00 2.69
C ASN A 140 -0.09 6.82 1.65
N ASN A 141 0.02 8.12 1.90
CA ASN A 141 0.81 9.02 1.07
C ASN A 141 2.31 8.81 1.34
N PRO A 142 3.20 8.82 0.34
CA PRO A 142 4.65 8.77 0.57
C PRO A 142 5.19 9.80 1.57
N GLN A 143 4.58 10.99 1.66
CA GLN A 143 4.92 12.02 2.66
C GLN A 143 4.69 11.57 4.11
N LEU A 144 3.86 10.54 4.31
CA LEU A 144 3.64 9.93 5.61
C LEU A 144 4.93 9.28 6.13
N TYR A 145 5.76 8.69 5.26
CA TYR A 145 6.98 7.99 5.68
C TYR A 145 8.10 8.93 6.12
N GLU A 146 8.06 10.19 5.68
CA GLU A 146 8.97 11.24 6.13
C GLU A 146 8.58 11.80 7.51
N ALA A 147 7.34 11.56 7.95
CA ALA A 147 6.84 12.09 9.19
C ALA A 147 7.35 11.27 10.39
N LYS A 148 7.94 11.96 11.36
CA LYS A 148 8.31 11.35 12.64
C LYS A 148 7.05 10.85 13.37
N ILE A 149 6.98 9.54 13.53
CA ILE A 149 6.01 8.84 14.37
C ILE A 149 6.44 8.85 15.84
N ILE A 150 5.45 8.74 16.74
CA ILE A 150 5.66 8.66 18.19
C ILE A 150 4.78 7.55 18.78
N PRO A 151 5.15 6.98 19.95
CA PRO A 151 4.24 6.10 20.69
C PRO A 151 2.95 6.81 21.08
N TRP A 152 1.86 6.06 21.23
CA TRP A 152 0.61 6.59 21.79
C TRP A 152 0.83 7.11 23.22
N SER A 153 0.22 8.24 23.53
CA SER A 153 0.12 8.76 24.89
C SER A 153 -1.20 9.55 25.06
N PRO A 154 -1.77 9.64 26.29
CA PRO A 154 -3.03 10.34 26.53
C PRO A 154 -3.01 11.83 26.15
N GLU A 155 -1.84 12.47 26.11
CA GLU A 155 -1.70 13.87 25.68
C GLU A 155 -2.10 14.07 24.21
N LEU A 156 -2.08 12.99 23.41
CA LEU A 156 -2.53 13.03 22.02
C LEU A 156 -4.06 13.13 21.88
N GLU A 157 -4.81 12.91 22.96
CA GLU A 157 -6.26 13.13 22.97
C GLU A 157 -6.62 14.62 22.91
N THR A 158 -5.68 15.52 23.23
CA THR A 158 -5.87 16.97 23.06
C THR A 158 -4.78 17.56 22.19
N GLN A 159 -5.13 18.06 21.01
CA GLN A 159 -4.17 18.62 20.05
C GLN A 159 -4.64 20.01 19.63
N TYR A 160 -3.75 21.00 19.74
CA TYR A 160 -4.07 22.40 19.45
C TYR A 160 -5.32 22.92 20.21
N GLY A 161 -5.50 22.47 21.46
CA GLY A 161 -6.67 22.83 22.28
C GLY A 161 -7.99 22.17 21.86
N LEU A 162 -7.97 21.29 20.85
CA LEU A 162 -9.14 20.50 20.46
C LEU A 162 -9.08 19.09 21.04
N GLN A 163 -10.22 18.62 21.52
CA GLN A 163 -10.42 17.21 21.85
C GLN A 163 -10.40 16.39 20.56
N THR A 164 -9.41 15.50 20.44
CA THR A 164 -9.22 14.61 19.31
C THR A 164 -10.02 13.33 19.53
N LEU A 165 -10.86 12.98 18.56
CA LEU A 165 -11.60 11.73 18.57
C LEU A 165 -10.69 10.60 18.07
N CYS A 166 -10.40 9.65 18.94
CA CYS A 166 -9.52 8.53 18.62
C CYS A 166 -10.35 7.29 18.34
N LEU A 167 -10.37 6.84 17.08
CA LEU A 167 -11.19 5.71 16.69
C LEU A 167 -10.50 4.38 17.03
N PRO A 168 -11.23 3.39 17.57
CA PRO A 168 -10.66 2.09 17.91
C PRO A 168 -10.40 1.26 16.65
N PHE A 169 -9.43 0.37 16.71
CA PHE A 169 -9.27 -0.69 15.73
C PHE A 169 -10.46 -1.66 15.84
N THR A 170 -11.21 -1.82 14.75
CA THR A 170 -12.35 -2.73 14.61
C THR A 170 -12.15 -3.76 13.51
N MET A 171 -11.04 -3.66 12.79
CA MET A 171 -10.65 -4.58 11.73
C MET A 171 -9.17 -4.93 11.84
N SER A 172 -8.81 -6.14 11.42
CA SER A 172 -7.46 -6.68 11.37
C SER A 172 -7.14 -7.24 9.97
N PRO A 173 -5.89 -7.13 9.47
CA PRO A 173 -5.52 -7.65 8.16
C PRO A 173 -5.34 -9.18 8.13
N PHE A 174 -5.33 -9.85 9.29
CA PHE A 174 -4.96 -11.27 9.35
C PHE A 174 -5.99 -12.20 8.69
N GLY A 175 -7.25 -11.79 8.57
CA GLY A 175 -8.28 -12.51 7.83
C GLY A 175 -8.19 -12.36 6.31
N LEU A 176 -7.32 -11.48 5.78
CA LEU A 176 -7.20 -11.26 4.34
C LEU A 176 -6.68 -12.51 3.62
N HIS A 177 -5.76 -13.26 4.23
CA HIS A 177 -5.26 -14.52 3.66
C HIS A 177 -6.41 -15.53 3.46
N ASP A 178 -7.25 -15.74 4.48
CA ASP A 178 -8.35 -16.69 4.40
C ASP A 178 -9.39 -16.24 3.38
N LEU A 179 -9.63 -14.92 3.31
CA LEU A 179 -10.50 -14.34 2.30
C LEU A 179 -9.96 -14.59 0.89
N LEU A 180 -8.67 -14.32 0.64
CA LEU A 180 -8.03 -14.55 -0.65
C LEU A 180 -8.15 -16.02 -1.07
N ARG A 181 -7.97 -16.96 -0.15
CA ARG A 181 -8.12 -18.40 -0.42
C ARG A 181 -9.57 -18.83 -0.65
N SER A 182 -10.53 -18.08 -0.10
CA SER A 182 -11.97 -18.32 -0.27
C SER A 182 -12.54 -17.76 -1.58
N LEU A 183 -11.77 -16.98 -2.34
CA LEU A 183 -12.23 -16.40 -3.60
C LEU A 183 -12.66 -17.48 -4.59
N SER A 184 -13.71 -17.19 -5.36
CA SER A 184 -14.05 -18.01 -6.52
C SER A 184 -12.99 -17.83 -7.62
N TYR A 185 -12.83 -18.83 -8.50
CA TYR A 185 -11.94 -18.69 -9.66
C TYR A 185 -12.29 -17.48 -10.55
N ARG A 186 -13.57 -17.11 -10.60
CA ARG A 186 -14.03 -15.92 -11.33
C ARG A 186 -13.59 -14.62 -10.65
N ASP A 187 -13.69 -14.56 -9.32
CA ASP A 187 -13.29 -13.37 -8.58
C ASP A 187 -11.76 -13.23 -8.51
N ALA A 188 -11.02 -14.34 -8.62
CA ALA A 188 -9.56 -14.37 -8.68
C ALA A 188 -8.96 -14.05 -10.06
N ALA A 189 -9.80 -13.70 -11.04
CA ALA A 189 -9.36 -13.20 -12.34
C ALA A 189 -9.01 -11.71 -12.19
N ILE A 190 -7.72 -11.40 -12.33
CA ILE A 190 -7.19 -10.03 -12.24
C ILE A 190 -7.46 -9.31 -13.56
N ASN A 191 -7.12 -9.96 -14.68
CA ASN A 191 -7.46 -9.53 -16.03
C ASN A 191 -7.61 -10.74 -16.97
N ALA A 192 -7.72 -10.49 -18.27
CA ALA A 192 -7.91 -11.55 -19.28
C ALA A 192 -6.75 -12.55 -19.35
N ASN A 193 -5.53 -12.13 -18.99
CA ASN A 193 -4.30 -12.91 -19.15
C ASN A 193 -3.71 -13.35 -17.80
N PHE A 194 -4.34 -12.98 -16.68
CA PHE A 194 -3.81 -13.21 -15.35
C PHE A 194 -4.91 -13.60 -14.35
N ARG A 195 -4.80 -14.83 -13.83
CA ARG A 195 -5.71 -15.36 -12.82
C ARG A 195 -4.93 -16.06 -11.72
N LEU A 196 -5.24 -15.78 -10.46
CA LEU A 196 -4.65 -16.48 -9.32
C LEU A 196 -5.39 -17.80 -9.06
N ASP A 197 -4.72 -18.79 -8.50
CA ASP A 197 -5.34 -19.96 -7.87
C ASP A 197 -5.50 -19.71 -6.36
N PRO A 198 -6.70 -19.31 -5.90
CA PRO A 198 -6.95 -18.91 -4.52
C PRO A 198 -6.44 -19.92 -3.50
N LYS A 199 -6.68 -21.21 -3.74
CA LYS A 199 -6.39 -22.28 -2.77
C LYS A 199 -4.89 -22.49 -2.54
N SER A 200 -4.08 -22.12 -3.53
CA SER A 200 -2.63 -22.25 -3.50
C SER A 200 -1.91 -21.08 -2.83
N ILE A 201 -2.63 -20.02 -2.46
CA ILE A 201 -2.03 -18.85 -1.82
C ILE A 201 -1.58 -19.24 -0.41
N GLU A 202 -0.32 -18.97 -0.12
CA GLU A 202 0.29 -19.11 1.19
C GLU A 202 0.96 -17.79 1.58
N THR A 203 0.80 -17.40 2.84
CA THR A 203 1.45 -16.22 3.39
C THR A 203 2.74 -16.63 4.05
N THR A 204 3.87 -16.30 3.41
CA THR A 204 5.21 -16.62 3.91
C THR A 204 5.67 -15.61 4.97
N LEU A 205 5.32 -14.34 4.79
CA LEU A 205 5.47 -13.29 5.80
C LEU A 205 4.26 -12.37 5.74
N LEU A 206 3.76 -11.97 6.90
CA LEU A 206 2.81 -10.87 7.04
C LEU A 206 3.10 -10.16 8.35
N ALA A 207 3.60 -8.93 8.24
CA ALA A 207 3.81 -8.00 9.34
C ALA A 207 2.80 -6.86 9.21
N ALA A 208 2.03 -6.62 10.26
CA ALA A 208 1.02 -5.57 10.32
C ALA A 208 1.41 -4.53 11.37
N TYR A 209 1.47 -3.27 10.95
CA TYR A 209 1.92 -2.16 11.76
C TYR A 209 0.74 -1.23 12.07
N PRO A 210 0.21 -1.23 13.31
CA PRO A 210 -0.93 -0.40 13.67
C PRO A 210 -0.49 1.06 13.85
N VAL A 211 -1.09 1.95 13.05
CA VAL A 211 -0.83 3.38 13.09
C VAL A 211 -2.11 4.19 13.26
N LEU A 212 -1.99 5.35 13.91
CA LEU A 212 -3.04 6.36 13.99
C LEU A 212 -2.67 7.56 13.11
N ILE A 213 -3.51 7.85 12.12
CA ILE A 213 -3.28 8.92 11.14
C ILE A 213 -4.19 10.11 11.49
N PRO A 214 -3.63 11.31 11.71
CA PRO A 214 -4.38 12.50 12.11
C PRO A 214 -5.09 13.09 10.90
N VAL A 215 -6.37 13.40 11.07
CA VAL A 215 -7.16 14.12 10.07
C VAL A 215 -8.03 15.17 10.75
N TYR A 216 -8.37 16.22 9.99
CA TYR A 216 -9.49 17.09 10.29
C TYR A 216 -10.68 16.69 9.43
N LEU A 217 -11.86 16.58 10.05
CA LEU A 217 -13.12 16.40 9.36
C LEU A 217 -13.97 17.66 9.56
N ALA A 218 -14.35 18.28 8.47
CA ALA A 218 -15.19 19.46 8.45
C ALA A 218 -16.50 19.17 7.74
N ARG A 219 -17.61 19.68 8.29
CA ARG A 219 -18.91 19.70 7.62
C ARG A 219 -19.27 21.12 7.26
N TYR A 220 -19.67 21.34 6.02
CA TYR A 220 -20.21 22.60 5.52
C TYR A 220 -21.67 22.39 5.13
N GLU A 221 -22.47 23.43 5.28
CA GLU A 221 -23.89 23.43 4.92
C GLU A 221 -24.12 24.52 3.87
N TYR A 222 -24.80 24.17 2.78
CA TYR A 222 -25.10 25.07 1.68
C TYR A 222 -26.59 25.05 1.37
N LYS A 223 -27.13 26.21 1.02
CA LYS A 223 -28.47 26.34 0.45
C LYS A 223 -28.34 26.61 -1.04
N VAL A 224 -28.91 25.73 -1.86
CA VAL A 224 -28.90 25.83 -3.34
C VAL A 224 -30.35 25.78 -3.81
N GLY A 225 -30.93 26.95 -4.07
CA GLY A 225 -32.39 27.08 -4.19
C GLY A 225 -33.07 26.82 -2.84
N ASP A 226 -34.10 25.97 -2.83
CA ASP A 226 -34.83 25.56 -1.62
C ASP A 226 -34.24 24.32 -0.93
N GLU A 227 -33.18 23.73 -1.48
CA GLU A 227 -32.56 22.52 -0.97
C GLU A 227 -31.30 22.84 -0.14
N THR A 228 -31.18 22.19 1.02
CA THR A 228 -29.97 22.21 1.83
C THR A 228 -29.09 21.00 1.52
N PHE A 229 -27.80 21.26 1.29
CA PHE A 229 -26.77 20.26 1.04
C PHE A 229 -25.71 20.28 2.13
N ASN A 230 -25.23 19.09 2.48
CA ASN A 230 -24.08 18.91 3.37
C ASN A 230 -22.87 18.46 2.55
N LEU A 231 -21.76 19.16 2.75
CA LEU A 231 -20.46 18.79 2.20
C LEU A 231 -19.56 18.36 3.35
N THR A 232 -19.00 17.16 3.24
CA THR A 232 -17.97 16.69 4.16
C THR A 232 -16.61 16.87 3.50
N VAL A 233 -15.67 17.49 4.21
CA VAL A 233 -14.30 17.67 3.76
C VAL A 233 -13.37 17.06 4.80
N LEU A 234 -12.49 16.17 4.36
CA LEU A 234 -11.42 15.59 5.14
C LEU A 234 -10.09 16.22 4.72
N GLN A 235 -9.25 16.55 5.70
CA GLN A 235 -7.88 16.96 5.46
C GLN A 235 -6.90 16.11 6.27
N GLU A 236 -5.90 15.56 5.58
CA GLU A 236 -4.75 14.92 6.22
C GLU A 236 -3.95 15.94 7.02
N ALA A 237 -3.65 15.63 8.28
CA ALA A 237 -3.02 16.58 9.19
C ALA A 237 -1.60 16.20 9.62
N TYR A 238 -1.01 15.12 9.10
CA TYR A 238 0.37 14.71 9.43
C TYR A 238 1.43 15.49 8.63
N HIS A 239 1.02 16.27 7.63
CA HIS A 239 1.91 17.09 6.81
C HIS A 239 1.27 18.46 6.52
N ARG A 240 2.05 19.55 6.48
CA ARG A 240 1.52 20.92 6.30
C ARG A 240 0.70 21.11 5.01
N GLN A 241 1.02 20.33 3.99
CA GLN A 241 0.32 20.32 2.70
C GLN A 241 -0.47 19.02 2.50
N GLY A 242 -0.98 18.43 3.58
CA GLY A 242 -1.80 17.22 3.51
C GLY A 242 -2.96 17.35 2.53
N ARG A 243 -3.39 16.22 1.98
CA ARG A 243 -4.43 16.19 0.95
C ARG A 243 -5.76 16.65 1.53
N VAL A 244 -6.54 17.31 0.69
CA VAL A 244 -7.92 17.70 0.99
C VAL A 244 -8.83 16.87 0.11
N ILE A 245 -9.77 16.18 0.73
CA ILE A 245 -10.68 15.24 0.10
C ILE A 245 -12.09 15.68 0.45
N SER A 246 -12.98 15.77 -0.53
CA SER A 246 -14.36 16.19 -0.31
C SER A 246 -15.33 15.15 -0.83
N GLU A 247 -16.38 14.90 -0.06
CA GLU A 247 -17.51 14.07 -0.42
C GLU A 247 -18.66 14.97 -0.91
N ASN A 248 -19.44 14.52 -1.90
CA ASN A 248 -20.64 15.21 -2.42
C ASN A 248 -20.40 16.53 -3.18
N SER A 249 -19.15 16.96 -3.37
CA SER A 249 -18.85 18.22 -4.09
C SER A 249 -19.40 18.24 -5.52
N SER A 250 -19.32 17.12 -6.24
CA SER A 250 -19.88 16.98 -7.57
C SER A 250 -21.39 17.17 -7.58
N VAL A 251 -22.12 16.45 -6.72
CA VAL A 251 -23.59 16.54 -6.62
C VAL A 251 -24.04 17.98 -6.37
N ILE A 252 -23.39 18.69 -5.44
CA ILE A 252 -23.72 20.07 -5.11
C ILE A 252 -23.42 20.99 -6.31
N PHE A 253 -22.27 20.82 -6.97
CA PHE A 253 -21.90 21.59 -8.15
C PHE A 253 -22.89 21.38 -9.31
N ALA A 254 -23.34 20.14 -9.55
CA ALA A 254 -24.29 19.81 -10.63
C ALA A 254 -25.63 20.51 -10.39
N LYS A 255 -26.12 20.43 -9.15
CA LYS A 255 -27.36 21.10 -8.76
C LYS A 255 -27.24 22.61 -8.89
N ALA A 256 -26.10 23.19 -8.48
CA ALA A 256 -25.86 24.62 -8.60
C ALA A 256 -25.89 25.09 -10.07
N LEU A 257 -25.26 24.36 -10.99
CA LEU A 257 -25.30 24.65 -12.43
C LEU A 257 -26.69 24.47 -13.03
N SER A 258 -27.37 23.37 -12.68
CA SER A 258 -28.73 23.09 -13.15
C SER A 258 -29.71 24.20 -12.74
N ASN A 259 -29.59 24.72 -11.51
CA ASN A 259 -30.41 25.84 -11.04
C ASN A 259 -30.11 27.16 -11.77
N GLN A 260 -28.94 27.28 -12.42
CA GLN A 260 -28.57 28.41 -13.27
C GLN A 260 -28.96 28.21 -14.74
N GLY A 261 -29.60 27.08 -15.08
CA GLY A 261 -29.94 26.73 -16.47
C GLY A 261 -28.71 26.38 -17.33
N VAL A 262 -27.60 26.00 -16.70
CA VAL A 262 -26.37 25.61 -17.39
C VAL A 262 -26.30 24.09 -17.48
N ASP A 263 -26.31 23.56 -18.70
CA ASP A 263 -26.08 22.14 -18.94
C ASP A 263 -24.63 21.75 -18.62
N VAL A 264 -24.46 20.67 -17.86
CA VAL A 264 -23.14 20.16 -17.49
C VAL A 264 -22.47 19.55 -18.72
N PRO A 265 -21.31 20.07 -19.17
CA PRO A 265 -20.60 19.51 -20.32
C PRO A 265 -20.27 18.02 -20.13
N SER A 266 -20.24 17.26 -21.22
CA SER A 266 -19.95 15.81 -21.16
C SER A 266 -18.61 15.50 -20.49
N PHE A 267 -17.56 16.29 -20.74
CA PHE A 267 -16.24 16.12 -20.12
C PHE A 267 -16.27 16.31 -18.59
N ALA A 268 -17.25 17.04 -18.07
CA ALA A 268 -17.42 17.20 -16.63
C ALA A 268 -18.13 15.98 -16.02
N LYS A 269 -18.87 15.17 -16.78
CA LYS A 269 -19.59 14.01 -16.23
C LYS A 269 -18.68 13.02 -15.51
N ASP A 270 -17.50 12.74 -16.08
CA ASP A 270 -16.51 11.86 -15.45
C ASP A 270 -15.97 12.41 -14.13
N PHE A 271 -15.87 13.73 -14.01
CA PHE A 271 -15.53 14.40 -12.75
C PHE A 271 -16.69 14.32 -11.75
N MET A 272 -17.93 14.36 -12.25
CA MET A 272 -19.14 14.42 -11.44
C MET A 272 -19.57 13.06 -10.88
N ASP A 273 -19.20 11.98 -11.56
CA ASP A 273 -19.48 10.61 -11.13
C ASP A 273 -18.61 10.16 -9.94
N ARG A 274 -17.62 10.97 -9.55
CA ARG A 274 -16.79 10.69 -8.37
C ARG A 274 -17.48 11.15 -7.10
N GLU A 275 -17.74 10.20 -6.21
CA GLU A 275 -18.26 10.45 -4.86
C GLU A 275 -17.24 11.20 -3.98
N LEU A 276 -15.95 10.88 -4.16
CA LEU A 276 -14.82 11.47 -3.46
C LEU A 276 -13.92 12.22 -4.44
N LEU A 277 -13.68 13.50 -4.17
CA LEU A 277 -12.79 14.36 -4.95
C LEU A 277 -11.54 14.71 -4.14
N VAL A 278 -10.37 14.47 -4.74
CA VAL A 278 -9.06 14.79 -4.16
C VAL A 278 -8.55 16.09 -4.77
N TRP A 279 -8.38 17.13 -3.95
CA TRP A 279 -8.01 18.48 -4.40
C TRP A 279 -6.51 18.75 -4.44
N ARG A 280 -5.72 17.95 -3.71
CA ARG A 280 -4.27 18.09 -3.63
C ARG A 280 -3.63 16.71 -3.72
N ALA A 281 -2.60 16.60 -4.55
CA ALA A 281 -1.85 15.38 -4.84
C ALA A 281 -2.65 14.30 -5.59
N LYS A 282 -1.93 13.24 -5.99
CA LYS A 282 -2.50 12.09 -6.69
C LYS A 282 -3.28 11.20 -5.71
N ALA A 283 -4.19 10.40 -6.25
CA ALA A 283 -4.73 9.26 -5.51
C ALA A 283 -3.56 8.37 -5.06
N VAL A 284 -3.70 7.79 -3.86
CA VAL A 284 -2.68 6.89 -3.30
C VAL A 284 -3.29 5.49 -3.23
N PRO A 285 -2.56 4.45 -3.62
CA PRO A 285 -3.10 3.11 -3.68
C PRO A 285 -3.18 2.47 -2.28
N PHE A 286 -4.16 1.59 -2.08
CA PHE A 286 -4.23 0.67 -0.94
C PHE A 286 -3.17 -0.42 -1.04
N ALA A 287 -3.05 -1.06 -2.20
CA ALA A 287 -2.04 -2.08 -2.44
C ALA A 287 -0.76 -1.48 -3.03
N CYS A 288 0.40 -1.90 -2.52
CA CYS A 288 1.70 -1.50 -3.03
C CYS A 288 2.58 -2.75 -3.21
N PHE A 289 2.17 -3.60 -4.15
CA PHE A 289 3.05 -4.66 -4.65
C PHE A 289 4.21 -4.02 -5.42
N GLU A 290 5.43 -4.40 -5.08
CA GLU A 290 6.66 -3.90 -5.73
C GLU A 290 7.26 -4.96 -6.66
N PHE A 291 7.08 -6.23 -6.30
CA PHE A 291 7.66 -7.36 -7.00
C PHE A 291 6.63 -8.46 -7.19
N LEU A 292 6.53 -8.94 -8.42
CA LEU A 292 5.86 -10.20 -8.75
C LEU A 292 6.81 -11.05 -9.57
N TYR A 293 7.19 -12.17 -8.96
CA TYR A 293 8.06 -13.16 -9.56
C TYR A 293 7.22 -14.35 -10.02
N ALA A 294 7.28 -14.69 -11.31
CA ALA A 294 6.58 -15.85 -11.88
C ALA A 294 7.59 -16.84 -12.46
N SER A 295 7.66 -18.04 -11.89
CA SER A 295 8.49 -19.13 -12.40
C SER A 295 7.78 -19.86 -13.54
N GLY A 296 8.37 -19.83 -14.73
CA GLY A 296 7.91 -20.57 -15.91
C GLY A 296 9.03 -21.45 -16.47
N ALA A 297 8.67 -22.57 -17.09
CA ALA A 297 9.64 -23.56 -17.55
C ALA A 297 10.43 -23.12 -18.80
N PHE A 298 9.98 -22.04 -19.47
CA PHE A 298 10.51 -21.56 -20.75
C PHE A 298 10.70 -20.04 -20.84
N SER A 299 10.10 -19.23 -19.96
CA SER A 299 10.28 -17.78 -19.96
C SER A 299 11.44 -17.36 -19.06
N ARG A 300 12.15 -16.28 -19.44
CA ARG A 300 13.10 -15.65 -18.50
C ARG A 300 12.32 -15.23 -17.24
N PRO A 301 12.82 -15.53 -16.03
CA PRO A 301 12.34 -14.86 -14.84
C PRO A 301 12.53 -13.37 -15.08
N GLN A 302 11.41 -12.68 -15.24
CA GLN A 302 11.37 -11.25 -15.38
C GLN A 302 10.39 -10.78 -14.31
N ASN A 303 10.82 -9.80 -13.53
CA ASN A 303 9.85 -8.94 -12.90
C ASN A 303 8.94 -8.45 -14.04
N LYS A 304 7.64 -8.67 -13.91
CA LYS A 304 6.66 -8.20 -14.89
C LYS A 304 5.96 -6.98 -14.27
N PRO A 305 6.50 -5.76 -14.44
CA PRO A 305 5.88 -4.53 -13.91
C PRO A 305 4.40 -4.45 -14.25
N GLN A 306 4.01 -4.88 -15.46
CA GLN A 306 2.61 -4.93 -15.86
C GLN A 306 1.76 -5.80 -14.92
N LEU A 307 2.20 -7.01 -14.56
CA LEU A 307 1.42 -7.86 -13.65
C LEU A 307 1.34 -7.28 -12.23
N VAL A 308 2.39 -6.56 -11.81
CA VAL A 308 2.39 -5.83 -10.54
C VAL A 308 1.37 -4.69 -10.58
N GLU A 309 1.35 -3.91 -11.66
CA GLU A 309 0.35 -2.87 -11.93
C GLU A 309 -1.07 -3.45 -11.97
N ASP A 310 -1.27 -4.56 -12.68
CA ASP A 310 -2.56 -5.24 -12.81
C ASP A 310 -3.11 -5.70 -11.43
N ILE A 311 -2.25 -6.29 -10.57
CA ILE A 311 -2.65 -6.69 -9.20
C ILE A 311 -3.00 -5.46 -8.38
N ASN A 312 -2.16 -4.43 -8.42
CA ASN A 312 -2.39 -3.21 -7.67
C ASN A 312 -3.72 -2.57 -8.10
N GLU A 313 -3.96 -2.41 -9.40
CA GLU A 313 -5.21 -1.87 -9.95
C GLU A 313 -6.42 -2.70 -9.52
N TRP A 314 -6.33 -4.04 -9.62
CA TRP A 314 -7.41 -4.95 -9.22
C TRP A 314 -7.76 -4.81 -7.74
N ILE A 315 -6.77 -4.78 -6.84
CA ILE A 315 -7.01 -4.62 -5.39
C ILE A 315 -7.53 -3.23 -5.07
N ASN A 316 -6.95 -2.18 -5.66
CA ASN A 316 -7.39 -0.80 -5.44
C ASN A 316 -8.83 -0.61 -5.92
N THR A 317 -9.20 -1.18 -7.06
CA THR A 317 -10.59 -1.15 -7.56
C THR A 317 -11.56 -1.82 -6.59
N MET A 318 -11.17 -2.95 -6.00
CA MET A 318 -11.99 -3.63 -4.98
C MET A 318 -12.10 -2.83 -3.68
N ALA A 319 -11.02 -2.17 -3.26
CA ALA A 319 -10.98 -1.34 -2.06
C ALA A 319 -11.78 -0.04 -2.23
N ASP A 320 -11.72 0.59 -3.40
CA ASP A 320 -12.43 1.83 -3.73
C ASP A 320 -13.94 1.63 -3.92
N ALA A 321 -14.38 0.39 -4.15
CA ALA A 321 -15.79 0.07 -4.34
C ALA A 321 -16.63 0.42 -3.08
N PRO A 322 -17.77 1.10 -3.21
CA PRO A 322 -18.62 1.46 -2.06
C PRO A 322 -18.96 0.26 -1.16
N GLY A 323 -18.77 0.44 0.16
CA GLY A 323 -19.03 -0.57 1.17
C GLY A 323 -18.06 -1.74 1.17
N SER A 324 -16.92 -1.66 0.47
CA SER A 324 -15.87 -2.69 0.44
C SER A 324 -15.43 -3.09 1.85
N PHE A 325 -15.01 -2.12 2.65
CA PHE A 325 -14.54 -2.37 4.02
C PHE A 325 -15.67 -2.73 4.98
N GLN A 326 -16.90 -2.27 4.74
CA GLN A 326 -18.07 -2.76 5.49
C GLN A 326 -18.34 -4.24 5.23
N ARG A 327 -18.22 -4.71 3.98
CA ARG A 327 -18.35 -6.13 3.65
C ARG A 327 -17.23 -6.95 4.28
N LEU A 328 -16.00 -6.45 4.22
CA LEU A 328 -14.86 -7.07 4.89
C LEU A 328 -15.07 -7.16 6.41
N ALA A 329 -15.52 -6.08 7.05
CA ALA A 329 -15.77 -6.05 8.49
C ALA A 329 -16.86 -7.00 8.97
N ARG A 330 -17.71 -7.53 8.08
CA ARG A 330 -18.72 -8.55 8.45
C ARG A 330 -18.13 -9.96 8.54
N ARG A 331 -16.90 -10.16 8.07
CA ARG A 331 -16.17 -11.43 8.20
C ARG A 331 -15.60 -11.54 9.61
N GLU A 332 -15.82 -12.66 10.27
CA GLU A 332 -15.39 -12.88 11.66
C GLU A 332 -13.87 -12.78 11.78
N GLU A 333 -13.15 -13.31 10.79
CA GLU A 333 -11.70 -13.31 10.68
C GLU A 333 -11.12 -11.89 10.65
N MET A 334 -11.88 -10.93 10.14
CA MET A 334 -11.48 -9.52 10.08
C MET A 334 -11.78 -8.77 11.38
N GLN A 335 -12.75 -9.20 12.19
CA GLN A 335 -13.14 -8.54 13.43
C GLN A 335 -12.20 -8.86 14.61
N ARG A 336 -11.39 -9.91 14.50
CA ARG A 336 -10.46 -10.36 15.53
C ARG A 336 -9.22 -9.47 15.57
N VAL A 337 -9.32 -8.36 16.30
CA VAL A 337 -8.18 -7.48 16.58
C VAL A 337 -7.44 -8.00 17.81
N ASP A 338 -6.45 -8.86 17.57
CA ASP A 338 -5.49 -9.31 18.58
C ASP A 338 -4.19 -8.53 18.42
N MET A 339 -3.94 -7.57 19.32
CA MET A 339 -2.72 -6.75 19.31
C MET A 339 -1.49 -7.53 19.84
N ASP A 340 -1.70 -8.65 20.51
CA ASP A 340 -0.64 -9.53 21.03
C ASP A 340 -0.18 -10.56 19.99
N ASP A 341 -0.88 -10.69 18.86
CA ASP A 341 -0.44 -11.52 17.73
C ASP A 341 1.01 -11.16 17.33
N LEU A 342 1.83 -12.19 17.14
CA LEU A 342 3.26 -12.04 16.82
C LEU A 342 3.49 -11.26 15.52
N ARG A 343 2.51 -11.28 14.62
CA ARG A 343 2.51 -10.55 13.35
C ARG A 343 2.17 -9.07 13.50
N VAL A 344 1.56 -8.65 14.63
CA VAL A 344 1.42 -7.21 14.95
C VAL A 344 2.77 -6.71 15.45
N ARG A 345 3.37 -5.82 14.67
CA ARG A 345 4.70 -5.26 14.93
C ARG A 345 4.62 -3.76 15.18
N THR A 346 5.61 -3.23 15.89
CA THR A 346 5.76 -1.78 16.01
C THR A 346 6.19 -1.21 14.66
N TYR A 347 5.59 -0.08 14.26
CA TYR A 347 6.10 0.65 13.11
C TYR A 347 7.35 1.42 13.58
N ASP A 348 8.52 0.87 13.39
CA ASP A 348 9.80 1.57 13.59
C ASP A 348 10.79 1.14 12.51
N GLU A 349 11.81 1.96 12.29
CA GLU A 349 12.71 1.81 11.15
C GLU A 349 13.48 0.48 11.19
N GLU A 350 13.91 0.05 12.38
CA GLU A 350 14.67 -1.18 12.56
C GLU A 350 13.83 -2.42 12.27
N GLU A 351 12.63 -2.51 12.86
CA GLU A 351 11.72 -3.64 12.66
C GLU A 351 11.23 -3.73 11.19
N VAL A 352 10.91 -2.58 10.59
CA VAL A 352 10.50 -2.51 9.17
C VAL A 352 11.66 -2.90 8.25
N ALA A 353 12.87 -2.39 8.50
CA ALA A 353 14.04 -2.74 7.71
C ALA A 353 14.38 -4.23 7.81
N ALA A 354 14.33 -4.83 9.00
CA ALA A 354 14.60 -6.24 9.19
C ALA A 354 13.64 -7.12 8.37
N ASN A 355 12.33 -6.84 8.42
CA ASN A 355 11.32 -7.57 7.64
C ASN A 355 11.57 -7.41 6.13
N ARG A 356 11.89 -6.20 5.65
CA ARG A 356 12.13 -5.93 4.23
C ARG A 356 13.42 -6.54 3.70
N ILE A 357 14.50 -6.51 4.46
CA ILE A 357 15.76 -7.17 4.11
C ILE A 357 15.51 -8.67 3.94
N TRP A 358 14.74 -9.28 4.85
CA TRP A 358 14.40 -10.70 4.77
C TRP A 358 13.57 -11.04 3.52
N MET A 359 12.55 -10.22 3.20
CA MET A 359 11.75 -10.37 1.98
C MET A 359 12.60 -10.19 0.70
N ALA A 360 13.49 -9.22 0.68
CA ALA A 360 14.39 -8.96 -0.45
C ALA A 360 15.35 -10.14 -0.71
N LEU A 361 15.88 -10.77 0.35
CA LEU A 361 16.65 -12.02 0.23
C LEU A 361 15.80 -13.15 -0.35
N GLY A 362 14.51 -13.20 -0.04
CA GLY A 362 13.56 -14.12 -0.66
C GLY A 362 13.43 -13.96 -2.17
N VAL A 363 13.38 -12.73 -2.67
CA VAL A 363 13.41 -12.45 -4.12
C VAL A 363 14.70 -12.96 -4.75
N THR A 364 15.84 -12.62 -4.15
CA THR A 364 17.17 -13.04 -4.64
C THR A 364 17.29 -14.56 -4.69
N GLU A 365 16.83 -15.25 -3.65
CA GLU A 365 16.81 -16.71 -3.59
C GLU A 365 16.01 -17.30 -4.77
N ARG A 366 14.81 -16.78 -5.04
CA ARG A 366 13.94 -17.27 -6.12
C ARG A 366 14.53 -16.99 -7.51
N ASN A 367 15.13 -15.82 -7.70
CA ASN A 367 15.82 -15.46 -8.94
C ASN A 367 16.96 -16.45 -9.23
N LEU A 368 17.81 -16.75 -8.23
CA LEU A 368 18.90 -17.71 -8.36
C LEU A 368 18.38 -19.12 -8.66
N GLN A 369 17.33 -19.57 -7.98
CA GLN A 369 16.70 -20.88 -8.22
C GLN A 369 16.25 -21.05 -9.68
N SER A 370 15.59 -20.06 -10.26
CA SER A 370 15.16 -20.15 -11.66
C SER A 370 16.28 -20.01 -12.65
N MET A 371 17.30 -19.18 -12.37
CA MET A 371 18.49 -19.14 -13.20
C MET A 371 19.14 -20.52 -13.28
N ILE A 372 19.34 -21.19 -12.13
CA ILE A 372 19.88 -22.55 -12.08
C ILE A 372 18.98 -23.54 -12.85
N ALA A 373 17.66 -23.53 -12.60
CA ALA A 373 16.72 -24.44 -13.25
C ALA A 373 16.73 -24.27 -14.78
N ARG A 374 16.75 -23.02 -15.26
CA ARG A 374 16.81 -22.71 -16.70
C ARG A 374 18.09 -23.24 -17.33
N TRP A 375 19.23 -22.96 -16.70
CA TRP A 375 20.54 -23.35 -17.23
C TRP A 375 20.73 -24.86 -17.27
N LYS A 376 20.21 -25.58 -16.27
CA LYS A 376 20.20 -27.05 -16.29
C LYS A 376 19.35 -27.59 -17.44
N LYS A 377 18.23 -26.94 -17.76
CA LYS A 377 17.30 -27.38 -18.81
C LYS A 377 17.76 -27.06 -20.23
N THR A 378 18.44 -25.94 -20.48
CA THR A 378 18.83 -25.52 -21.84
C THR A 378 20.06 -26.24 -22.41
N GLY A 379 20.66 -27.18 -21.68
CA GLY A 379 21.73 -28.04 -22.21
C GLY A 379 22.97 -27.29 -22.73
N GLY A 380 23.21 -26.06 -22.29
CA GLY A 380 24.48 -25.35 -22.53
C GLY A 380 24.61 -24.53 -23.81
N MET A 381 23.54 -24.28 -24.56
CA MET A 381 23.66 -23.53 -25.82
C MET A 381 23.93 -22.01 -25.66
N SER A 382 23.98 -21.43 -24.45
CA SER A 382 24.34 -20.02 -24.28
C SER A 382 25.74 -19.86 -23.68
N LEU A 383 26.70 -19.42 -24.50
CA LEU A 383 27.99 -18.90 -24.05
C LEU A 383 27.76 -17.69 -23.14
N ASN A 384 28.22 -17.76 -21.89
CA ASN A 384 28.26 -16.58 -21.02
C ASN A 384 29.61 -15.90 -21.21
N ILE A 385 29.53 -14.68 -21.69
CA ILE A 385 30.66 -13.79 -21.92
C ILE A 385 30.54 -12.72 -20.86
N ASP A 386 31.40 -12.77 -19.85
CA ASP A 386 31.54 -11.66 -18.92
C ASP A 386 32.46 -10.62 -19.57
N ILE A 387 31.96 -9.40 -19.76
CA ILE A 387 32.66 -8.31 -20.43
C ILE A 387 32.96 -7.26 -19.36
N SER A 388 34.18 -7.26 -18.84
CA SER A 388 34.63 -6.20 -17.95
C SER A 388 35.44 -5.17 -18.72
N THR A 389 35.00 -3.91 -18.69
CA THR A 389 35.72 -2.77 -19.25
C THR A 389 36.60 -2.14 -18.16
N GLY A 390 37.89 -2.42 -18.18
CA GLY A 390 38.85 -1.80 -17.28
C GLY A 390 39.14 -0.35 -17.69
N LEU A 391 38.49 0.62 -17.05
CA LEU A 391 38.97 1.99 -17.00
C LEU A 391 40.12 2.06 -15.97
N GLY A 392 41.26 1.47 -16.32
CA GLY A 392 42.41 1.40 -15.43
C GLY A 392 43.02 2.78 -15.17
N LYS A 393 42.85 3.31 -13.96
CA LYS A 393 43.92 4.05 -13.29
C LYS A 393 44.92 2.99 -12.81
N ARG A 394 46.14 2.97 -13.36
CA ARG A 394 47.25 2.17 -12.81
C ARG A 394 47.55 2.72 -11.41
N ASP A 395 47.25 1.94 -10.37
CA ASP A 395 47.91 2.12 -9.07
C ASP A 395 49.29 1.48 -9.16
N GLU A 396 50.32 2.29 -9.40
CA GLU A 396 51.73 1.88 -9.54
C GLU A 396 52.41 1.57 -8.19
N THR A 397 51.65 1.34 -7.10
CA THR A 397 52.19 1.26 -5.73
C THR A 397 52.17 -0.11 -5.07
N LYS A 398 51.86 -1.20 -5.77
CA LYS A 398 52.01 -2.56 -5.21
C LYS A 398 53.30 -3.25 -5.68
N PRO A 399 54.24 -3.58 -4.78
CA PRO A 399 55.49 -4.28 -5.13
C PRO A 399 55.24 -5.76 -5.49
N ASP A 400 55.93 -6.20 -6.55
CA ASP A 400 55.84 -7.50 -7.23
C ASP A 400 56.42 -8.70 -6.45
N ASN A 401 56.09 -8.87 -5.16
CA ASN A 401 56.62 -9.99 -4.37
C ASN A 401 55.51 -10.76 -3.66
N GLU A 402 54.81 -11.62 -4.39
CA GLU A 402 54.18 -12.82 -3.79
C GLU A 402 53.92 -13.87 -4.88
N ALA A 403 54.76 -14.91 -4.88
CA ALA A 403 54.61 -16.09 -5.71
C ALA A 403 53.37 -16.88 -5.27
N SER A 404 52.26 -16.67 -5.99
CA SER A 404 51.01 -17.42 -5.79
C SER A 404 51.03 -18.71 -6.61
N GLU A 405 50.61 -19.81 -5.98
CA GLU A 405 50.53 -21.16 -6.54
C GLU A 405 49.65 -21.22 -7.80
N PRO A 406 49.95 -22.13 -8.76
CA PRO A 406 49.22 -22.24 -10.02
C PRO A 406 47.85 -22.92 -9.80
N GLU A 407 46.80 -22.13 -9.54
CA GLU A 407 45.43 -22.61 -9.68
C GLU A 407 45.15 -22.94 -11.17
N ALA A 408 44.67 -24.16 -11.41
CA ALA A 408 44.36 -24.69 -12.74
C ALA A 408 43.26 -23.88 -13.44
N ARG A 409 43.66 -22.99 -14.35
CA ARG A 409 42.76 -22.13 -15.15
C ARG A 409 42.23 -22.88 -16.37
N SER A 410 40.93 -23.21 -16.37
CA SER A 410 40.19 -23.62 -17.58
C SER A 410 39.38 -22.48 -18.22
N SER A 411 39.55 -21.24 -17.75
CA SER A 411 38.92 -20.06 -18.37
C SER A 411 39.82 -19.50 -19.48
N SER A 412 39.31 -19.45 -20.70
CA SER A 412 39.98 -18.73 -21.79
C SER A 412 39.66 -17.24 -21.64
N GLU A 413 40.56 -16.48 -21.03
CA GLU A 413 40.48 -15.01 -20.99
C GLU A 413 40.98 -14.46 -22.33
N THR A 414 40.13 -13.71 -23.04
CA THR A 414 40.52 -12.98 -24.26
C THR A 414 40.52 -11.50 -23.94
N LYS A 415 41.68 -10.86 -23.99
CA LYS A 415 41.81 -9.40 -23.80
C LYS A 415 41.79 -8.70 -25.16
N VAL A 416 40.89 -7.74 -25.33
CA VAL A 416 40.79 -6.87 -26.51
C VAL A 416 40.82 -5.42 -26.03
N GLY A 417 42.01 -4.82 -25.97
CA GLY A 417 42.20 -3.47 -25.43
C GLY A 417 41.84 -3.38 -23.94
N PRO A 418 41.03 -2.40 -23.50
CA PRO A 418 40.60 -2.28 -22.10
C PRO A 418 39.52 -3.30 -21.71
N ILE A 419 39.10 -4.17 -22.64
CA ILE A 419 38.03 -5.14 -22.44
C ILE A 419 38.64 -6.51 -22.18
N SER A 420 38.37 -7.11 -21.03
CA SER A 420 38.64 -8.53 -20.79
C SER A 420 37.32 -9.31 -20.92
N ILE A 421 37.36 -10.33 -21.79
CA ILE A 421 36.28 -11.28 -21.99
C ILE A 421 36.67 -12.58 -21.31
N THR A 422 35.98 -12.93 -20.23
CA THR A 422 36.18 -14.20 -19.55
C THR A 422 35.06 -15.15 -19.94
N LYS A 423 35.42 -16.28 -20.58
CA LYS A 423 34.48 -17.38 -20.84
C LYS A 423 34.54 -18.34 -19.67
N TYR A 424 33.42 -18.48 -18.98
CA TYR A 424 33.24 -19.50 -17.95
C TYR A 424 32.60 -20.74 -18.57
N SER A 425 33.03 -21.93 -18.13
CA SER A 425 32.26 -23.15 -18.40
C SER A 425 30.85 -23.00 -17.81
N GLN A 426 29.87 -23.58 -18.49
CA GLN A 426 28.50 -23.61 -17.99
C GLN A 426 28.43 -24.30 -16.62
N GLU A 427 29.17 -25.40 -16.45
CA GLU A 427 29.22 -26.13 -15.18
C GLU A 427 29.74 -25.25 -14.05
N ASP A 428 30.81 -24.47 -14.31
CA ASP A 428 31.39 -23.57 -13.33
C ASP A 428 30.44 -22.42 -12.97
N SER A 429 29.71 -21.90 -13.95
CA SER A 429 28.69 -20.87 -13.73
C SER A 429 27.53 -21.39 -12.90
N VAL A 430 27.01 -22.59 -13.22
CA VAL A 430 25.94 -23.24 -12.44
C VAL A 430 26.41 -23.51 -11.02
N LYS A 431 27.62 -24.05 -10.84
CA LYS A 431 28.23 -24.25 -9.51
C LYS A 431 28.39 -22.93 -8.75
N ASN A 432 28.71 -21.83 -9.43
CA ASN A 432 28.80 -20.51 -8.81
C ASN A 432 27.42 -20.02 -8.35
N PHE A 433 26.39 -20.12 -9.19
CA PHE A 433 25.01 -19.78 -8.80
C PHE A 433 24.49 -20.67 -7.68
N GLU A 434 24.82 -21.96 -7.68
CA GLU A 434 24.46 -22.88 -6.60
C GLU A 434 25.14 -22.50 -5.28
N ARG A 435 26.44 -22.17 -5.30
CA ARG A 435 27.15 -21.64 -4.13
C ARG A 435 26.50 -20.36 -3.62
N HIS A 436 26.20 -19.42 -4.51
CA HIS A 436 25.54 -18.18 -4.14
C HIS A 436 24.11 -18.42 -3.60
N LEU A 437 23.37 -19.36 -4.18
CA LEU A 437 22.04 -19.73 -3.67
C LEU A 437 22.13 -20.30 -2.25
N VAL A 438 23.12 -21.13 -1.95
CA VAL A 438 23.36 -21.65 -0.59
C VAL A 438 23.68 -20.50 0.36
N GLN A 439 24.53 -19.55 -0.04
CA GLN A 439 24.87 -18.38 0.76
C GLN A 439 23.63 -17.52 1.05
N VAL A 440 22.83 -17.19 0.02
CA VAL A 440 21.60 -16.38 0.19
C VAL A 440 20.58 -17.09 1.06
N LYS A 441 20.44 -18.42 0.95
CA LYS A 441 19.57 -19.18 1.86
C LYS A 441 20.05 -19.11 3.30
N ALA A 442 21.35 -19.28 3.53
CA ALA A 442 21.92 -19.17 4.87
C ALA A 442 21.71 -17.77 5.47
N GLU A 443 21.99 -16.72 4.69
CA GLU A 443 21.78 -15.33 5.08
C GLU A 443 20.30 -15.02 5.36
N ARG A 444 19.38 -15.56 4.53
CA ARG A 444 17.93 -15.40 4.74
C ARG A 444 17.45 -16.08 6.02
N GLU A 445 17.98 -17.26 6.34
CA GLU A 445 17.65 -17.93 7.59
C GLU A 445 18.25 -17.22 8.81
N GLU A 446 19.48 -16.70 8.69
CA GLU A 446 20.15 -15.91 9.73
C GLU A 446 19.37 -14.63 10.02
N LYS A 447 19.03 -13.86 8.98
CA LYS A 447 18.29 -12.58 9.07
C LYS A 447 16.78 -12.76 9.24
N LYS A 448 16.29 -13.98 9.46
CA LYS A 448 14.87 -14.21 9.74
C LYS A 448 14.48 -13.50 11.04
N PRO A 449 13.45 -12.63 11.03
CA PRO A 449 13.00 -11.96 12.24
C PRO A 449 12.64 -12.95 13.36
N GLU A 450 13.03 -12.66 14.60
CA GLU A 450 12.79 -13.55 15.75
C GLU A 450 11.30 -13.86 15.95
N TRP A 451 10.43 -12.87 15.75
CA TRP A 451 8.98 -13.07 15.84
C TRP A 451 8.47 -14.09 14.81
N LEU A 452 9.06 -14.11 13.62
CA LEU A 452 8.69 -15.04 12.55
C LEU A 452 9.23 -16.45 12.84
N LYS A 453 10.44 -16.56 13.40
CA LYS A 453 10.97 -17.84 13.92
C LYS A 453 10.01 -18.43 14.98
N ASN A 454 9.57 -17.60 15.93
CA ASN A 454 8.64 -17.99 16.98
C ASN A 454 7.27 -18.38 16.42
N LEU A 455 6.76 -17.64 15.44
CA LEU A 455 5.49 -17.95 14.77
C LEU A 455 5.57 -19.31 14.07
N HIS A 456 6.65 -19.58 13.33
CA HIS A 456 6.84 -20.87 12.66
C HIS A 456 6.99 -22.03 13.67
N ALA A 457 7.70 -21.83 14.78
CA ALA A 457 7.82 -22.81 15.84
C ALA A 457 6.46 -23.13 16.48
N LYS A 458 5.64 -22.09 16.74
CA LYS A 458 4.27 -22.22 17.26
C LYS A 458 3.39 -23.03 16.29
N ASN A 459 3.37 -22.66 15.01
CA ASN A 459 2.57 -23.35 13.99
C ASN A 459 2.99 -24.81 13.81
N LYS A 460 4.30 -25.11 13.88
CA LYS A 460 4.81 -26.48 13.81
C LYS A 460 4.32 -27.35 14.97
N LYS A 461 4.28 -26.78 16.18
CA LYS A 461 3.76 -27.47 17.37
C LYS A 461 2.25 -27.70 17.27
N GLU A 462 1.49 -26.71 16.84
CA GLU A 462 0.04 -26.87 16.63
C GLU A 462 -0.28 -27.91 15.55
N CYS A 463 0.60 -28.11 14.57
CA CYS A 463 0.44 -29.15 13.55
C CYS A 463 0.85 -30.54 14.04
N SER A 464 1.74 -30.66 15.03
CA SER A 464 2.11 -31.97 15.60
C SER A 464 1.09 -32.50 16.60
N ASP A 465 0.30 -31.61 17.20
CA ASP A 465 -0.71 -31.96 18.20
C ASP A 465 -2.07 -32.33 17.57
N ARG A 466 -2.24 -32.13 16.26
CA ARG A 466 -3.41 -32.55 15.47
C ARG A 466 -3.15 -33.86 14.75
#